data_AF-A0A3P3YLF0-F1
#
_entry.id   AF-A0A3P3YLF0-F1
#
_cell.length_a   1.000
_cell.length_b   1.000
_cell.length_c   1.000
_cell.angle_alpha   90.00
_cell.angle_beta   90.00
_cell.angle_gamma   90.00
#
_symmetry.space_group_name_H-M   'P 1'
#
loop_
_entity.id
_entity.type
_entity.pdbx_description
1 polymer ?
#
loop_
_entity_poly.entity_id
_entity_poly.type
_entity_poly.pdbx_seq_one_letter_code
_entity_poly.pdbx_strand_id
1 'polypeptide(L)'
;MTSLIVAVLLAVVTDGWPDAVHCNAPGPRFLKYCDAYADATCCSRQDDQRALRRAAPLYTGQFSARCKEITAQMACSVCDPRVGMKKVDAVCQSRCDDWYESCKNDFFTTPASTSAVLEPCSVSSLVCSRLSDIVTSGEEFCSRSGYSVATSSSTACFDGTPPKRRPRVVVPATSAPTKAQIIGAIGVISAFVAVIATICMIERRSRQMFEAQQRHLQEERRRLLTESWEARLRENPIIGDVSKSPENAPLNASAQVDAAAALGPTAAPDDDWVIAERVPGHESDADHTVTASHAEQ
;
A
#
# COMPACT_ATOMS: atom_id res chain seq x y z
N MET A 1 -32.67 6.21 -39.67
CA MET A 1 -31.98 4.89 -39.58
C MET A 1 -30.72 4.94 -38.70
N THR A 2 -29.92 6.01 -38.71
CA THR A 2 -28.75 6.20 -37.82
C THR A 2 -29.09 6.28 -36.33
N SER A 3 -30.25 6.86 -35.98
CA SER A 3 -30.66 7.05 -34.58
C SER A 3 -31.04 5.75 -33.85
N LEU A 4 -31.59 4.74 -34.57
CA LEU A 4 -31.89 3.42 -34.00
C LEU A 4 -30.62 2.60 -33.73
N ILE A 5 -29.57 2.78 -34.55
CA ILE A 5 -28.29 2.09 -34.38
C ILE A 5 -27.56 2.63 -33.14
N VAL A 6 -27.59 3.94 -32.90
CA VAL A 6 -27.02 4.56 -31.70
C VAL A 6 -27.76 4.12 -30.43
N ALA A 7 -29.09 3.99 -30.48
CA ALA A 7 -29.89 3.51 -29.35
C ALA A 7 -29.63 2.02 -29.02
N VAL A 8 -29.48 1.16 -30.03
CA VAL A 8 -29.15 -0.25 -29.82
C VAL A 8 -27.69 -0.42 -29.35
N LEU A 9 -26.76 0.40 -29.83
CA LEU A 9 -25.36 0.40 -29.35
C LEU A 9 -25.26 0.89 -27.90
N LEU A 10 -26.04 1.89 -27.50
CA LEU A 10 -26.10 2.33 -26.10
C LEU A 10 -26.73 1.26 -25.22
N ALA A 11 -27.81 0.61 -25.64
CA ALA A 11 -28.46 -0.46 -24.86
C ALA A 11 -27.56 -1.70 -24.68
N VAL A 12 -26.80 -2.12 -25.70
CA VAL A 12 -25.86 -3.25 -25.58
C VAL A 12 -24.66 -2.92 -24.68
N VAL A 13 -24.31 -1.63 -24.54
CA VAL A 13 -23.28 -1.17 -23.60
C VAL A 13 -23.82 -1.01 -22.17
N THR A 14 -25.12 -0.75 -21.99
CA THR A 14 -25.72 -0.50 -20.66
C THR A 14 -26.45 -1.69 -20.04
N ASP A 15 -26.88 -2.70 -20.80
CA ASP A 15 -27.73 -3.80 -20.28
C ASP A 15 -26.95 -5.09 -20.01
N GLY A 16 -25.85 -4.98 -19.27
CA GLY A 16 -24.92 -6.10 -19.07
C GLY A 16 -24.19 -6.15 -17.73
N TRP A 17 -24.85 -5.84 -16.61
CA TRP A 17 -24.75 -6.54 -15.29
C TRP A 17 -25.10 -5.63 -14.10
N PRO A 18 -26.21 -5.88 -13.39
CA PRO A 18 -26.41 -5.32 -12.05
C PRO A 18 -25.54 -6.09 -11.04
N ASP A 19 -24.84 -5.36 -10.18
CA ASP A 19 -24.10 -5.83 -9.00
C ASP A 19 -22.83 -6.69 -9.19
N ALA A 20 -22.18 -6.62 -10.36
CA ALA A 20 -20.81 -7.11 -10.49
C ALA A 20 -19.84 -6.17 -9.77
N VAL A 21 -19.62 -6.48 -8.49
CA VAL A 21 -18.55 -5.99 -7.61
C VAL A 21 -17.27 -5.79 -8.44
N HIS A 22 -16.90 -4.53 -8.68
CA HIS A 22 -15.67 -4.15 -9.38
C HIS A 22 -14.46 -4.31 -8.45
N CYS A 23 -14.25 -5.54 -8.01
CA CYS A 23 -12.95 -6.01 -7.63
C CYS A 23 -12.40 -6.72 -8.85
N ASN A 24 -11.43 -6.07 -9.53
CA ASN A 24 -10.68 -6.66 -10.65
C ASN A 24 -9.75 -7.78 -10.13
N ALA A 25 -10.31 -8.74 -9.39
CA ALA A 25 -9.58 -9.89 -8.91
C ALA A 25 -9.32 -10.81 -10.12
N PRO A 26 -8.10 -11.34 -10.27
CA PRO A 26 -7.84 -12.44 -11.20
C PRO A 26 -8.78 -13.63 -10.90
N GLY A 27 -8.85 -14.61 -11.79
CA GLY A 27 -9.71 -15.79 -11.58
C GLY A 27 -9.44 -16.54 -10.26
N PRO A 28 -10.34 -17.42 -9.81
CA PRO A 28 -10.49 -17.90 -8.41
C PRO A 28 -9.36 -18.80 -7.81
N ARG A 29 -8.09 -18.67 -8.21
CA ARG A 29 -7.02 -19.63 -7.84
C ARG A 29 -5.60 -19.06 -7.62
N PHE A 30 -5.43 -17.76 -7.35
CA PHE A 30 -4.08 -17.20 -7.11
C PHE A 30 -3.76 -16.91 -5.63
N LEU A 31 -4.76 -16.88 -4.74
CA LEU A 31 -4.54 -16.75 -3.31
C LEU A 31 -4.09 -18.09 -2.73
N LYS A 32 -2.91 -18.13 -2.09
CA LYS A 32 -2.39 -19.32 -1.40
C LYS A 32 -2.51 -19.20 0.11
N TYR A 33 -2.35 -17.98 0.63
CA TYR A 33 -2.40 -17.72 2.07
C TYR A 33 -3.81 -17.35 2.53
N CYS A 34 -4.48 -16.46 1.79
CA CYS A 34 -5.84 -16.03 2.04
C CYS A 34 -6.87 -16.85 1.23
N ASP A 35 -6.66 -18.17 1.12
CA ASP A 35 -7.44 -19.06 0.26
C ASP A 35 -8.93 -19.15 0.65
N ALA A 36 -9.27 -18.90 1.92
CA ALA A 36 -10.63 -18.76 2.41
C ALA A 36 -11.47 -17.72 1.62
N TYR A 37 -10.81 -16.75 0.98
CA TYR A 37 -11.43 -15.71 0.17
C TYR A 37 -11.37 -16.00 -1.35
N ALA A 38 -10.78 -17.12 -1.78
CA ALA A 38 -10.48 -17.37 -3.21
C ALA A 38 -11.70 -17.34 -4.15
N ASP A 39 -12.90 -17.65 -3.65
CA ASP A 39 -14.13 -17.64 -4.45
C ASP A 39 -14.79 -16.26 -4.55
N ALA A 40 -14.44 -15.34 -3.66
CA ALA A 40 -14.94 -13.97 -3.64
C ALA A 40 -13.93 -13.08 -2.92
N THR A 41 -13.05 -12.43 -3.69
CA THR A 41 -11.99 -11.57 -3.16
C THR A 41 -11.80 -10.29 -3.95
N CYS A 42 -11.22 -9.30 -3.30
CA CYS A 42 -10.67 -8.10 -3.92
C CYS A 42 -9.13 -8.05 -3.93
N CYS A 43 -8.47 -9.07 -3.41
CA CYS A 43 -7.02 -9.15 -3.38
C CYS A 43 -6.42 -9.57 -4.73
N SER A 44 -5.22 -9.08 -5.00
CA SER A 44 -4.30 -9.62 -6.00
C SER A 44 -3.32 -10.64 -5.38
N ARG A 45 -2.50 -11.29 -6.20
CA ARG A 45 -1.40 -12.14 -5.71
C ARG A 45 -0.40 -11.34 -4.86
N GLN A 46 -0.20 -10.06 -5.13
CA GLN A 46 0.72 -9.23 -4.35
C GLN A 46 0.17 -8.98 -2.93
N ASP A 47 -1.15 -8.84 -2.81
CA ASP A 47 -1.82 -8.65 -1.52
C ASP A 47 -1.80 -9.92 -0.67
N ASP A 48 -2.02 -11.09 -1.28
CA ASP A 48 -1.83 -12.41 -0.64
C ASP A 48 -0.43 -12.56 -0.03
N GLN A 49 0.59 -12.18 -0.80
CA GLN A 49 1.98 -12.23 -0.34
C GLN A 49 2.26 -11.18 0.74
N ARG A 50 1.61 -10.02 0.70
CA ARG A 50 1.71 -9.00 1.76
C ARG A 50 1.07 -9.49 3.06
N ALA A 51 -0.10 -10.11 2.99
CA ALA A 51 -0.77 -10.73 4.13
C ALA A 51 0.09 -11.84 4.75
N LEU A 52 0.66 -12.71 3.91
CA LEU A 52 1.59 -13.75 4.35
C LEU A 52 2.80 -13.15 5.07
N ARG A 53 3.45 -12.13 4.50
CA ARG A 53 4.62 -11.48 5.14
C ARG A 53 4.27 -10.89 6.51
N ARG A 54 3.10 -10.28 6.64
CA ARG A 54 2.61 -9.72 7.91
C ARG A 54 2.40 -10.79 8.98
N ALA A 55 1.96 -11.98 8.58
CA ALA A 55 1.69 -13.08 9.50
C ALA A 55 2.88 -14.04 9.70
N ALA A 56 3.89 -14.01 8.83
CA ALA A 56 5.04 -14.91 8.86
C ALA A 56 5.73 -14.99 10.25
N PRO A 57 5.94 -13.87 10.98
CA PRO A 57 6.56 -13.91 12.31
C PRO A 57 5.81 -14.77 13.33
N LEU A 58 4.50 -14.96 13.17
CA LEU A 58 3.70 -15.79 14.08
C LEU A 58 4.08 -17.27 14.00
N TYR A 59 4.55 -17.73 12.84
CA TYR A 59 4.88 -19.13 12.61
C TYR A 59 6.28 -19.49 13.09
N THR A 60 7.16 -18.50 13.26
CA THR A 60 8.50 -18.69 13.83
C THR A 60 8.51 -18.49 15.34
N GLY A 61 7.56 -17.72 15.88
CA GLY A 61 7.37 -17.51 17.32
C GLY A 61 6.51 -18.57 18.03
N GLN A 62 6.58 -18.56 19.37
CA GLN A 62 5.72 -19.34 20.25
C GLN A 62 4.39 -18.59 20.47
N PHE A 63 3.52 -18.63 19.47
CA PHE A 63 2.15 -18.11 19.57
C PHE A 63 1.14 -19.24 19.78
N SER A 64 0.05 -18.96 20.48
CA SER A 64 -1.06 -19.91 20.61
C SER A 64 -1.69 -20.22 19.24
N ALA A 65 -2.23 -21.43 19.06
CA ALA A 65 -2.86 -21.81 17.79
C ALA A 65 -4.03 -20.87 17.42
N ARG A 66 -4.80 -20.44 18.43
CA ARG A 66 -5.91 -19.50 18.25
C ARG A 66 -5.42 -18.09 17.88
N CYS A 67 -4.36 -17.60 18.52
CA CYS A 67 -3.76 -16.32 18.16
C CYS A 67 -3.28 -16.31 16.69
N LYS A 68 -2.61 -17.40 16.25
CA LYS A 68 -2.18 -17.56 14.85
C LYS A 68 -3.37 -17.51 13.89
N GLU A 69 -4.42 -18.26 14.18
CA GLU A 69 -5.62 -18.33 13.37
C GLU A 69 -6.30 -16.97 13.22
N ILE A 70 -6.58 -16.28 14.34
CA ILE A 70 -7.25 -14.98 14.31
C ILE A 70 -6.37 -13.97 13.59
N THR A 71 -5.07 -13.91 13.89
CA THR A 71 -4.17 -12.95 13.26
C THR A 71 -4.05 -13.19 11.74
N ALA A 72 -4.08 -14.45 11.30
CA ALA A 72 -4.13 -14.78 9.87
C ALA A 72 -5.41 -14.25 9.21
N GLN A 73 -6.56 -14.42 9.86
CA GLN A 73 -7.84 -13.88 9.39
C GLN A 73 -7.81 -12.33 9.33
N MET A 74 -7.23 -11.68 10.34
CA MET A 74 -7.05 -10.22 10.34
C MET A 74 -6.13 -9.76 9.21
N ALA A 75 -5.00 -10.44 8.99
CA ALA A 75 -4.07 -10.13 7.90
C ALA A 75 -4.72 -10.28 6.51
N CYS A 76 -5.68 -11.20 6.36
CA CYS A 76 -6.44 -11.40 5.14
C CYS A 76 -7.71 -10.52 5.03
N SER A 77 -7.99 -9.63 5.98
CA SER A 77 -9.18 -8.75 5.97
C SER A 77 -9.34 -7.94 4.68
N VAL A 78 -8.25 -7.43 4.12
CA VAL A 78 -8.23 -6.69 2.84
C VAL A 78 -8.74 -7.52 1.66
N CYS A 79 -8.71 -8.85 1.77
CA CYS A 79 -9.21 -9.76 0.75
C CYS A 79 -10.71 -10.00 0.85
N ASP A 80 -11.37 -9.64 1.97
CA ASP A 80 -12.82 -9.69 2.09
C ASP A 80 -13.45 -8.67 1.15
N PRO A 81 -14.43 -9.06 0.31
CA PRO A 81 -15.04 -8.15 -0.65
C PRO A 81 -15.77 -6.98 0.01
N ARG A 82 -16.31 -7.16 1.22
CA ARG A 82 -16.97 -6.09 1.99
C ARG A 82 -15.95 -5.02 2.40
N VAL A 83 -14.75 -5.44 2.78
CA VAL A 83 -13.65 -4.55 3.19
C VAL A 83 -12.99 -3.90 1.97
N GLY A 84 -12.63 -4.69 0.95
CA GLY A 84 -11.98 -4.19 -0.27
C GLY A 84 -12.84 -3.20 -1.06
N MET A 85 -14.18 -3.32 -1.00
CA MET A 85 -15.12 -2.35 -1.56
C MET A 85 -15.45 -1.18 -0.64
N LYS A 86 -14.83 -1.09 0.55
CA LYS A 86 -15.15 -0.07 1.58
C LYS A 86 -16.62 -0.08 2.01
N LYS A 87 -17.31 -1.23 1.95
CA LYS A 87 -18.66 -1.39 2.55
C LYS A 87 -18.58 -1.54 4.07
N VAL A 88 -17.41 -1.98 4.54
CA VAL A 88 -17.06 -2.13 5.94
C VAL A 88 -15.62 -1.65 6.09
N ASP A 89 -15.39 -0.68 6.97
CA ASP A 89 -14.08 -0.06 7.23
C ASP A 89 -13.56 -0.33 8.65
N ALA A 90 -14.44 -0.78 9.55
CA ALA A 90 -14.11 -1.08 10.93
C ALA A 90 -14.23 -2.58 11.27
N VAL A 91 -13.41 -3.03 12.22
CA VAL A 91 -13.43 -4.37 12.81
C VAL A 91 -14.42 -4.39 13.96
N CYS A 92 -15.15 -5.49 14.12
CA CYS A 92 -16.09 -5.64 15.24
C CYS A 92 -15.34 -5.64 16.58
N GLN A 93 -15.86 -4.93 17.59
CA GLN A 93 -15.30 -4.93 18.95
C GLN A 93 -15.10 -6.36 19.50
N SER A 94 -16.12 -7.22 19.39
CA SER A 94 -16.05 -8.61 19.83
C SER A 94 -14.93 -9.40 19.16
N ARG A 95 -14.60 -9.06 17.90
CA ARG A 95 -13.52 -9.70 17.16
C ARG A 95 -12.16 -9.25 17.65
N CYS A 96 -12.03 -7.98 18.01
CA CYS A 96 -10.84 -7.42 18.64
C CYS A 96 -10.60 -8.02 20.03
N ASP A 97 -11.67 -8.20 20.82
CA ASP A 97 -11.60 -8.82 22.14
C ASP A 97 -11.16 -10.29 22.05
N ASP A 98 -11.74 -11.08 21.13
CA ASP A 98 -11.31 -12.49 20.89
C ASP A 98 -9.84 -12.56 20.44
N TRP A 99 -9.41 -11.61 19.61
CA TRP A 99 -8.02 -11.52 19.17
C TRP A 99 -7.06 -11.23 20.33
N TYR A 100 -7.37 -10.23 21.16
CA TYR A 100 -6.57 -9.90 22.34
C TYR A 100 -6.52 -11.05 23.33
N GLU A 101 -7.67 -11.61 23.70
CA GLU A 101 -7.75 -12.71 24.67
C GLU A 101 -6.94 -13.94 24.22
N SER A 102 -6.92 -14.21 22.92
CA SER A 102 -6.16 -15.31 22.33
C SER A 102 -4.65 -15.07 22.31
N CYS A 103 -4.22 -13.80 22.24
CA CYS A 103 -2.83 -13.38 22.10
C CYS A 103 -2.23 -12.74 23.37
N LYS A 104 -3.01 -12.52 24.43
CA LYS A 104 -2.61 -11.70 25.60
C LYS A 104 -1.33 -12.18 26.30
N ASN A 105 -1.10 -13.50 26.28
CA ASN A 105 0.08 -14.13 26.88
C ASN A 105 1.24 -14.31 25.89
N ASP A 106 1.04 -14.02 24.61
CA ASP A 106 2.06 -14.11 23.58
C ASP A 106 2.90 -12.83 23.53
N PHE A 107 4.07 -12.90 22.89
CA PHE A 107 5.07 -11.83 22.92
C PHE A 107 5.03 -10.95 21.68
N PHE A 108 5.00 -9.64 21.89
CA PHE A 108 4.99 -8.63 20.84
C PHE A 108 6.16 -7.67 21.01
N THR A 109 6.57 -7.03 19.92
CA THR A 109 7.58 -5.97 19.99
C THR A 109 6.98 -4.76 20.71
N THR A 110 7.75 -4.14 21.60
CA THR A 110 7.35 -2.88 22.22
C THR A 110 7.74 -1.77 21.25
N PRO A 111 6.79 -1.08 20.59
CA PRO A 111 7.14 -0.06 19.63
C PRO A 111 7.78 1.14 20.36
N ALA A 112 8.79 1.74 19.74
CA ALA A 112 9.51 2.90 20.31
C ALA A 112 8.62 4.15 20.44
N SER A 113 7.48 4.18 19.73
CA SER A 113 6.48 5.24 19.79
C SER A 113 5.08 4.63 19.94
N THR A 114 4.17 5.38 20.56
CA THR A 114 2.77 4.98 20.73
C THR A 114 2.01 4.86 19.42
N SER A 115 2.46 5.55 18.36
CA SER A 115 1.85 5.53 17.01
C SER A 115 2.35 4.38 16.13
N ALA A 116 3.35 3.60 16.55
CA ALA A 116 3.86 2.50 15.76
C ALA A 116 2.98 1.25 15.91
N VAL A 117 2.83 0.53 14.79
CA VAL A 117 2.01 -0.67 14.69
C VAL A 117 2.63 -1.80 15.51
N LEU A 118 1.81 -2.49 16.31
CA LEU A 118 2.25 -3.68 17.04
C LEU A 118 2.60 -4.80 16.07
N GLU A 119 3.78 -5.38 16.25
CA GLU A 119 4.25 -6.51 15.45
C GLU A 119 4.49 -7.74 16.33
N PRO A 120 4.19 -8.95 15.84
CA PRO A 120 4.53 -10.17 16.55
C PRO A 120 6.05 -10.25 16.77
N CYS A 121 6.47 -10.65 17.96
CA CYS A 121 7.89 -10.84 18.26
C CYS A 121 8.50 -11.92 17.35
N SER A 122 9.68 -11.64 16.83
CA SER A 122 10.45 -12.53 15.96
C SER A 122 11.86 -12.76 16.51
N VAL A 123 12.59 -13.70 15.93
CA VAL A 123 14.00 -13.94 16.29
C VAL A 123 14.92 -12.73 16.05
N SER A 124 14.50 -11.79 15.21
CA SER A 124 15.22 -10.53 14.94
C SER A 124 14.78 -9.37 15.86
N SER A 125 13.77 -9.58 16.70
CA SER A 125 13.27 -8.55 17.61
C SER A 125 14.19 -8.42 18.83
N LEU A 126 14.64 -7.19 19.12
CA LEU A 126 15.57 -6.92 20.23
C LEU A 126 14.87 -6.93 21.61
N VAL A 127 13.62 -6.47 21.68
CA VAL A 127 12.85 -6.35 22.92
C VAL A 127 11.44 -6.85 22.66
N CYS A 128 11.00 -7.80 23.48
CA CYS A 128 9.67 -8.37 23.42
C CYS A 128 9.05 -8.45 24.81
N SER A 129 7.79 -8.08 24.91
CA SER A 129 7.00 -8.11 26.15
C SER A 129 5.70 -8.86 25.89
N ARG A 130 5.03 -9.35 26.93
CA ARG A 130 3.71 -9.96 26.75
C ARG A 130 2.73 -8.89 26.28
N LEU A 131 1.78 -9.29 25.43
CA LEU A 131 0.77 -8.37 24.92
C LEU A 131 -0.01 -7.69 26.06
N SER A 132 -0.35 -8.43 27.12
CA SER A 132 -1.03 -7.91 28.31
C SER A 132 -0.26 -6.82 29.06
N ASP A 133 1.06 -6.77 28.89
CA ASP A 133 1.92 -5.76 29.52
C ASP A 133 2.02 -4.49 28.65
N ILE A 134 1.62 -4.58 27.37
CA ILE A 134 1.73 -3.51 26.37
C ILE A 134 0.38 -2.82 26.13
N VAL A 135 -0.72 -3.58 26.13
CA VAL A 135 -2.08 -3.08 25.90
C VAL A 135 -3.08 -3.71 26.89
N THR A 136 -4.13 -2.97 27.21
CA THR A 136 -5.08 -3.31 28.28
C THR A 136 -6.40 -3.90 27.78
N SER A 137 -6.70 -3.75 26.50
CA SER A 137 -7.99 -4.16 25.93
C SER A 137 -7.89 -4.61 24.46
N GLY A 138 -8.92 -5.31 23.98
CA GLY A 138 -9.05 -5.69 22.57
C GLY A 138 -9.16 -4.49 21.64
N GLU A 139 -9.89 -3.45 22.04
CA GLU A 139 -10.01 -2.21 21.27
C GLU A 139 -8.63 -1.56 21.03
N GLU A 140 -7.86 -1.40 22.11
CA GLU A 140 -6.51 -0.84 22.05
C GLU A 140 -5.59 -1.72 21.19
N PHE A 141 -5.69 -3.05 21.34
CA PHE A 141 -4.89 -3.98 20.55
C PHE A 141 -5.18 -3.88 19.05
N CYS A 142 -6.46 -3.82 18.65
CA CYS A 142 -6.84 -3.65 17.25
C CYS A 142 -6.38 -2.30 16.69
N SER A 143 -6.61 -1.22 17.44
CA SER A 143 -6.20 0.13 17.04
C SER A 143 -4.69 0.24 16.85
N ARG A 144 -3.91 -0.27 17.81
CA ARG A 144 -2.44 -0.32 17.71
C ARG A 144 -1.94 -1.33 16.69
N SER A 145 -2.78 -2.26 16.24
CA SER A 145 -2.50 -3.13 15.09
C SER A 145 -2.87 -2.47 13.75
N GLY A 146 -3.30 -1.21 13.75
CA GLY A 146 -3.62 -0.44 12.55
C GLY A 146 -5.02 -0.69 12.00
N TYR A 147 -5.98 -1.13 12.83
CA TYR A 147 -7.38 -1.32 12.45
C TYR A 147 -8.28 -0.32 13.15
N SER A 148 -9.27 0.22 12.44
CA SER A 148 -10.38 0.96 13.05
C SER A 148 -11.35 0.01 13.72
N VAL A 149 -11.85 0.37 14.91
CA VAL A 149 -12.77 -0.47 15.70
C VAL A 149 -14.18 0.12 15.68
N ALA A 150 -15.18 -0.73 15.48
CA ALA A 150 -16.57 -0.31 15.44
C ALA A 150 -17.10 -0.06 16.86
N THR A 151 -17.52 1.18 17.14
CA THR A 151 -18.00 1.62 18.46
C THR A 151 -19.48 1.35 18.73
N SER A 152 -20.26 0.95 17.72
CA SER A 152 -21.70 0.68 17.84
C SER A 152 -22.09 -0.70 17.29
N SER A 153 -23.00 -1.39 17.99
CA SER A 153 -23.51 -2.71 17.62
C SER A 153 -24.39 -2.74 16.37
N SER A 154 -24.76 -1.56 15.84
CA SER A 154 -25.63 -1.41 14.67
C SER A 154 -24.89 -1.18 13.35
N THR A 155 -23.56 -1.04 13.37
CA THR A 155 -22.76 -0.80 12.17
C THR A 155 -22.22 -2.13 11.62
N ALA A 156 -22.39 -2.38 10.32
CA ALA A 156 -21.78 -3.55 9.68
C ALA A 156 -20.25 -3.49 9.85
N CYS A 157 -19.67 -4.47 10.53
CA CYS A 157 -18.25 -4.53 10.87
C CYS A 157 -17.62 -5.84 10.39
N PHE A 158 -16.29 -5.87 10.31
CA PHE A 158 -15.54 -7.05 9.89
C PHE A 158 -15.38 -7.99 11.08
N ASP A 159 -15.91 -9.20 10.95
CA ASP A 159 -15.95 -10.23 11.99
C ASP A 159 -14.95 -11.38 11.76
N GLY A 160 -14.22 -11.35 10.64
CA GLY A 160 -13.31 -12.42 10.24
C GLY A 160 -13.97 -13.58 9.50
N THR A 161 -15.30 -13.56 9.30
CA THR A 161 -16.00 -14.65 8.61
C THR A 161 -15.87 -14.49 7.09
N PRO A 162 -15.24 -15.43 6.38
CA PRO A 162 -15.13 -15.35 4.93
C PRO A 162 -16.52 -15.45 4.27
N PRO A 163 -16.72 -14.84 3.08
CA PRO A 163 -17.98 -14.90 2.38
C PRO A 163 -18.33 -16.36 2.03
N LYS A 164 -19.59 -16.76 2.26
CA LYS A 164 -20.06 -18.09 1.88
C LYS A 164 -19.88 -18.28 0.37
N ARG A 165 -19.29 -19.42 -0.03
CA ARG A 165 -19.23 -19.84 -1.43
C ARG A 165 -20.63 -19.81 -2.02
N ARG A 166 -20.89 -18.89 -2.96
CA ARG A 166 -22.07 -19.03 -3.82
C ARG A 166 -21.79 -20.22 -4.75
N PRO A 167 -22.75 -21.14 -4.93
CA PRO A 167 -22.60 -22.17 -5.95
C PRO A 167 -22.31 -21.47 -7.26
N ARG A 168 -21.25 -21.91 -7.95
CA ARG A 168 -20.89 -21.40 -9.27
C ARG A 168 -22.12 -21.56 -10.15
N VAL A 169 -22.79 -20.45 -10.47
CA VAL A 169 -23.79 -20.43 -11.53
C VAL A 169 -22.99 -20.73 -12.79
N VAL A 170 -22.99 -22.00 -13.19
CA VAL A 170 -22.53 -22.40 -14.51
C VAL A 170 -23.55 -21.78 -15.43
N VAL A 171 -23.27 -20.57 -15.90
CA VAL A 171 -24.05 -19.98 -16.99
C VAL A 171 -23.89 -20.97 -18.14
N PRO A 172 -24.95 -21.68 -18.55
CA PRO A 172 -24.85 -22.57 -19.68
C PRO A 172 -24.37 -21.72 -20.84
N ALA A 173 -23.33 -22.18 -21.54
CA ALA A 173 -22.78 -21.49 -22.70
C ALA A 173 -23.95 -21.20 -23.66
N THR A 174 -24.40 -19.96 -23.69
CA THR A 174 -25.45 -19.52 -24.58
C THR A 174 -24.95 -19.80 -25.98
N SER A 175 -25.76 -20.57 -26.71
CA SER A 175 -25.53 -21.12 -28.03
C SER A 175 -24.75 -20.17 -28.96
N ALA A 176 -23.77 -20.76 -29.63
CA ALA A 176 -22.92 -20.13 -30.63
C ALA A 176 -23.69 -19.18 -31.57
N PRO A 177 -23.13 -18.01 -31.92
CA PRO A 177 -23.77 -17.06 -32.83
C PRO A 177 -23.95 -17.69 -34.22
N THR A 178 -25.16 -17.62 -34.75
CA THR A 178 -25.52 -18.09 -36.09
C THR A 178 -24.73 -17.31 -37.15
N LYS A 179 -24.25 -18.00 -38.20
CA LYS A 179 -23.35 -17.49 -39.26
C LYS A 179 -23.81 -16.20 -39.98
N ALA A 180 -25.07 -15.80 -39.82
CA ALA A 180 -25.66 -14.66 -40.53
C ALA A 180 -25.30 -13.27 -39.97
N GLN A 181 -24.69 -13.14 -38.78
CA GLN A 181 -24.29 -11.83 -38.22
C GLN A 181 -22.81 -11.45 -38.44
N ILE A 182 -22.00 -12.34 -39.03
CA ILE A 182 -20.54 -12.20 -39.07
C ILE A 182 -20.05 -11.27 -40.21
N ILE A 183 -20.84 -11.05 -41.26
CA ILE A 183 -20.35 -10.38 -42.48
C ILE A 183 -20.38 -8.84 -42.39
N GLY A 184 -21.21 -8.25 -41.52
CA GLY A 184 -21.27 -6.79 -41.32
C GLY A 184 -20.23 -6.22 -40.35
N ALA A 185 -19.73 -7.03 -39.41
CA ALA A 185 -18.85 -6.58 -38.33
C ALA A 185 -17.35 -6.59 -38.69
N ILE A 186 -16.94 -7.41 -39.68
CA ILE A 186 -15.52 -7.58 -40.04
C ILE A 186 -14.92 -6.31 -40.66
N GLY A 187 -15.71 -5.54 -41.42
CA GLY A 187 -15.22 -4.30 -42.05
C GLY A 187 -14.98 -3.14 -41.08
N VAL A 188 -15.73 -3.08 -39.97
CA VAL A 188 -15.57 -2.03 -38.95
C VAL A 188 -14.43 -2.38 -37.99
N ILE A 189 -14.29 -3.67 -37.64
CA ILE A 189 -13.22 -4.15 -36.77
C ILE A 189 -11.85 -4.02 -37.45
N SER A 190 -11.73 -4.26 -38.76
CA SER A 190 -10.45 -4.12 -39.48
C SER A 190 -9.96 -2.67 -39.50
N ALA A 191 -10.86 -1.70 -39.67
CA ALA A 191 -10.53 -0.27 -39.61
C ALA A 191 -10.09 0.14 -38.19
N PHE A 192 -10.79 -0.33 -37.14
CA PHE A 192 -10.42 -0.04 -35.76
C PHE A 192 -9.06 -0.64 -35.37
N VAL A 193 -8.78 -1.89 -35.75
CA VAL A 193 -7.47 -2.53 -35.49
C VAL A 193 -6.34 -1.79 -36.21
N ALA A 194 -6.57 -1.33 -37.44
CA ALA A 194 -5.58 -0.54 -38.17
C ALA A 194 -5.28 0.80 -37.49
N VAL A 195 -6.30 1.51 -36.98
CA VAL A 195 -6.13 2.77 -36.25
C VAL A 195 -5.41 2.55 -34.91
N ILE A 196 -5.76 1.51 -34.16
CA ILE A 196 -5.07 1.19 -32.90
C ILE A 196 -3.60 0.84 -33.18
N ALA A 197 -3.33 0.05 -34.23
CA ALA A 197 -1.96 -0.31 -34.61
C ALA A 197 -1.11 0.90 -35.02
N THR A 198 -1.68 1.88 -35.74
CA THR A 198 -0.95 3.11 -36.10
C THR A 198 -0.68 3.98 -34.87
N ILE A 199 -1.65 4.14 -33.96
CA ILE A 199 -1.47 4.87 -32.70
C ILE A 199 -0.35 4.20 -31.86
N CYS A 200 -0.39 2.87 -31.70
CA CYS A 200 0.65 2.14 -30.97
C CYS A 200 2.04 2.28 -31.60
N MET A 201 2.13 2.29 -32.94
CA MET A 201 3.41 2.49 -33.65
C MET A 201 3.98 3.89 -33.43
N ILE A 202 3.11 4.92 -33.38
CA ILE A 202 3.52 6.29 -33.09
C ILE A 202 4.06 6.42 -31.66
N GLU A 203 3.37 5.87 -30.66
CA GLU A 203 3.85 5.88 -29.27
C GLU A 203 5.14 5.08 -29.07
N ARG A 204 5.27 3.94 -29.75
CA ARG A 204 6.50 3.14 -29.65
C ARG A 204 7.70 3.90 -30.21
N ARG A 205 7.52 4.65 -31.31
CA ARG A 205 8.56 5.47 -31.93
C ARG A 205 8.92 6.67 -31.06
N SER A 206 7.97 7.29 -30.37
CA SER A 206 8.25 8.41 -29.47
C SER A 206 9.04 7.98 -28.22
N ARG A 207 8.70 6.83 -27.62
CA ARG A 207 9.45 6.27 -26.48
C ARG A 207 10.90 5.96 -26.83
N GLN A 208 11.16 5.37 -27.99
CA GLN A 208 12.52 5.06 -28.45
C GLN A 208 13.37 6.33 -28.62
N MET A 209 12.79 7.40 -29.17
CA MET A 209 13.48 8.69 -29.30
C MET A 209 13.80 9.33 -27.94
N PHE A 210 12.85 9.26 -26.99
CA PHE A 210 13.07 9.81 -25.65
C PHE A 210 14.18 9.07 -24.90
N GLU A 211 14.22 7.74 -24.96
CA GLU A 211 15.28 6.94 -24.35
C GLU A 211 16.67 7.19 -24.98
N ALA A 212 16.73 7.47 -26.28
CA ALA A 212 17.97 7.83 -26.95
C ALA A 212 18.47 9.21 -26.49
N GLN A 213 17.57 10.20 -26.40
CA GLN A 213 17.90 11.54 -25.93
C GLN A 213 18.35 11.55 -24.47
N GLN A 214 17.71 10.75 -23.60
CA GLN A 214 18.12 10.60 -22.20
C GLN A 214 19.53 10.00 -22.07
N ARG A 215 19.88 8.99 -22.87
CA ARG A 215 21.22 8.40 -22.86
C ARG A 215 22.30 9.41 -23.26
N HIS A 216 22.05 10.21 -24.29
CA HIS A 216 22.98 11.25 -24.72
C HIS A 216 23.25 12.28 -23.61
N LEU A 217 22.20 12.76 -22.94
CA LEU A 217 22.34 13.71 -21.82
C LEU A 217 23.08 13.10 -20.62
N GLN A 218 22.88 11.80 -20.33
CA GLN A 218 23.61 11.12 -19.27
C GLN A 218 25.10 10.96 -19.61
N GLU A 219 25.43 10.69 -20.87
CA GLU A 219 26.81 10.61 -21.35
C GLU A 219 27.53 11.96 -21.29
N GLU A 220 26.89 13.05 -21.72
CA GLU A 220 27.44 14.41 -21.60
C GLU A 220 27.68 14.78 -20.14
N ARG A 221 26.71 14.51 -19.24
CA ARG A 221 26.89 14.78 -17.81
C ARG A 221 28.08 14.00 -17.23
N ARG A 222 28.26 12.73 -17.61
CA ARG A 222 29.42 11.93 -17.16
C ARG A 222 30.74 12.50 -17.67
N ARG A 223 30.80 12.95 -18.93
CA ARG A 223 31.99 13.60 -19.49
C ARG A 223 32.35 14.87 -18.70
N LEU A 224 31.37 15.76 -18.50
CA LEU A 224 31.57 17.00 -17.73
C LEU A 224 32.00 16.74 -16.29
N LEU A 225 31.41 15.75 -15.61
CA LEU A 225 31.83 15.37 -14.26
C LEU A 225 33.28 14.87 -14.24
N THR A 226 33.66 14.05 -15.22
CA THR A 226 35.03 13.52 -15.34
C THR A 226 36.03 14.66 -15.58
N GLU A 227 35.72 15.58 -16.50
CA GLU A 227 36.54 16.77 -16.77
C GLU A 227 36.64 17.69 -15.53
N SER A 228 35.54 17.91 -14.81
CA SER A 228 35.54 18.73 -13.59
C SER A 228 36.37 18.08 -12.46
N TRP A 229 36.34 16.76 -12.36
CA TRP A 229 37.07 16.02 -11.34
C TRP A 229 38.58 16.04 -11.63
N GLU A 230 38.96 15.85 -12.89
CA GLU A 230 40.35 16.02 -13.35
C GLU A 230 40.86 17.46 -13.17
N ALA A 231 40.02 18.46 -13.44
CA ALA A 231 40.37 19.87 -13.20
C ALA A 231 40.61 20.13 -11.71
N ARG A 232 39.75 19.61 -10.84
CA ARG A 232 39.88 19.73 -9.37
C ARG A 232 41.15 19.04 -8.85
N LEU A 233 41.54 17.91 -9.43
CA LEU A 233 42.79 17.23 -9.10
C LEU A 233 44.05 18.02 -9.51
N ARG A 234 44.01 18.76 -10.62
CA ARG A 234 45.12 19.64 -11.01
C ARG A 234 45.27 20.84 -10.09
N GLU A 235 44.15 21.40 -9.63
CA GLU A 235 44.14 22.59 -8.77
C GLU A 235 44.57 22.26 -7.34
N ASN A 236 44.31 21.05 -6.85
CA ASN A 236 44.64 20.65 -5.48
C ASN A 236 45.23 19.22 -5.45
N PRO A 237 46.53 19.05 -5.75
CA PRO A 237 47.20 17.76 -5.72
C PRO A 237 47.47 17.32 -4.27
N ILE A 238 46.42 16.95 -3.53
CA ILE A 238 46.53 16.53 -2.13
C ILE A 238 46.33 15.01 -2.03
N ILE A 239 47.47 14.35 -1.75
CA ILE A 239 47.68 13.02 -1.16
C ILE A 239 47.53 11.81 -2.11
N GLY A 240 48.55 11.60 -2.93
CA GLY A 240 48.99 10.27 -3.29
C GLY A 240 50.03 9.80 -2.27
N ASP A 241 49.58 9.25 -1.14
CA ASP A 241 50.39 8.36 -0.28
C ASP A 241 49.49 7.72 0.82
N VAL A 242 48.51 6.91 0.39
CA VAL A 242 47.86 5.93 1.28
C VAL A 242 48.54 4.58 1.06
N SER A 243 49.81 4.46 1.45
CA SER A 243 50.55 3.18 1.44
C SER A 243 51.45 2.98 2.66
N LYS A 244 51.13 3.62 3.79
CA LYS A 244 51.70 3.25 5.10
C LYS A 244 50.59 3.07 6.11
N SER A 245 49.98 1.88 6.08
CA SER A 245 49.26 1.32 7.22
C SER A 245 50.30 0.72 8.18
N PRO A 246 50.39 1.20 9.43
CA PRO A 246 51.12 0.47 10.46
C PRO A 246 50.19 -0.61 11.04
N GLU A 247 50.43 -1.85 10.64
CA GLU A 247 50.07 -3.02 11.45
C GLU A 247 50.82 -2.93 12.80
N ASN A 248 50.11 -3.22 13.89
CA ASN A 248 50.57 -3.47 15.26
C ASN A 248 50.63 -2.27 16.23
N ALA A 249 49.50 -2.02 16.91
CA ALA A 249 49.51 -1.53 18.29
C ALA A 249 48.42 -2.26 19.11
N PRO A 250 48.75 -2.85 20.27
CA PRO A 250 47.78 -3.57 21.09
C PRO A 250 46.88 -2.61 21.88
N LEU A 251 45.67 -3.09 22.16
CA LEU A 251 44.64 -2.47 23.00
C LEU A 251 45.20 -1.99 24.35
N ASN A 252 45.10 -0.70 24.61
CA ASN A 252 45.00 -0.13 25.96
C ASN A 252 43.65 0.58 26.08
N ALA A 253 42.77 -0.03 26.87
CA ALA A 253 41.55 0.59 27.37
C ALA A 253 41.88 1.33 28.68
N SER A 254 42.06 2.64 28.60
CA SER A 254 41.67 3.64 29.61
C SER A 254 42.48 4.93 29.39
N ALA A 255 41.81 5.96 28.87
CA ALA A 255 42.09 7.40 29.04
C ALA A 255 41.78 8.13 27.72
N GLN A 256 40.62 8.80 27.67
CA GLN A 256 40.49 10.19 27.24
C GLN A 256 39.01 10.53 27.12
N VAL A 257 38.45 10.86 28.28
CA VAL A 257 37.51 11.97 28.39
C VAL A 257 38.36 13.25 28.24
N ASP A 258 37.75 14.31 27.69
CA ASP A 258 38.27 15.68 27.59
C ASP A 258 39.08 16.05 26.33
N ALA A 259 38.38 16.21 25.20
CA ALA A 259 38.69 17.23 24.17
C ALA A 259 37.55 17.34 23.13
N ALA A 260 36.38 17.82 23.54
CA ALA A 260 35.30 18.20 22.63
C ALA A 260 34.69 19.54 23.06
N ALA A 261 35.53 20.58 23.09
CA ALA A 261 35.11 21.95 23.31
C ALA A 261 36.07 22.92 22.61
N ALA A 262 36.06 22.95 21.27
CA ALA A 262 36.50 24.10 20.46
C ALA A 262 36.42 23.80 18.96
N LEU A 263 35.23 23.67 18.38
CA LEU A 263 34.97 24.09 16.98
C LEU A 263 33.49 24.45 16.87
N GLY A 264 33.21 25.71 16.53
CA GLY A 264 31.86 26.25 16.37
C GLY A 264 31.13 25.73 15.13
N PRO A 265 29.84 26.12 14.95
CA PRO A 265 29.00 25.62 13.88
C PRO A 265 29.37 26.29 12.55
N THR A 266 29.89 25.51 11.60
CA THR A 266 29.92 25.93 10.18
C THR A 266 28.59 25.56 9.54
N ALA A 267 27.91 26.59 9.05
CA ALA A 267 26.65 26.55 8.33
C ALA A 267 26.61 25.49 7.22
N ALA A 268 25.53 24.71 7.20
CA ALA A 268 25.10 23.97 6.04
C ALA A 268 24.35 24.92 5.08
N PRO A 269 24.48 24.78 3.76
CA PRO A 269 23.66 25.51 2.80
C PRO A 269 22.23 24.96 2.76
N ASP A 270 21.27 25.87 2.92
CA ASP A 270 19.84 25.67 2.66
C ASP A 270 19.60 25.44 1.17
N ASP A 271 19.11 24.24 0.79
CA ASP A 271 18.46 24.02 -0.50
C ASP A 271 16.97 23.76 -0.25
N ASP A 272 16.25 24.87 -0.38
CA ASP A 272 14.82 25.06 -0.23
C ASP A 272 14.12 24.63 -1.55
N TRP A 273 13.53 23.43 -1.58
CA TRP A 273 12.58 23.03 -2.63
C TRP A 273 11.20 22.84 -2.01
N VAL A 274 10.52 23.96 -1.79
CA VAL A 274 9.08 24.03 -1.56
C VAL A 274 8.36 23.84 -2.89
N ILE A 275 7.76 22.66 -3.08
CA ILE A 275 6.68 22.48 -4.04
C ILE A 275 5.40 22.95 -3.35
N ALA A 276 4.96 24.16 -3.70
CA ALA A 276 3.66 24.69 -3.33
C ALA A 276 2.57 23.99 -4.17
N GLU A 277 1.91 22.98 -3.61
CA GLU A 277 0.60 22.55 -4.11
C GLU A 277 -0.48 23.50 -3.61
N ARG A 278 -1.14 24.12 -4.58
CA ARG A 278 -2.28 25.03 -4.46
C ARG A 278 -3.50 24.25 -3.95
N VAL A 279 -3.82 24.37 -2.66
CA VAL A 279 -5.13 23.99 -2.11
C VAL A 279 -6.06 25.20 -2.19
N PRO A 280 -7.23 25.12 -2.85
CA PRO A 280 -8.21 26.20 -2.86
C PRO A 280 -8.89 26.33 -1.49
N GLY A 281 -8.99 27.58 -1.03
CA GLY A 281 -9.49 27.97 0.28
C GLY A 281 -10.95 27.60 0.52
N HIS A 282 -11.22 27.19 1.75
CA HIS A 282 -12.55 27.19 2.32
C HIS A 282 -12.61 28.36 3.31
N GLU A 283 -13.36 29.37 2.91
CA GLU A 283 -13.77 30.51 3.72
C GLU A 283 -14.56 30.00 4.93
N SER A 284 -14.27 30.51 6.12
CA SER A 284 -15.07 30.30 7.32
C SER A 284 -15.05 31.61 8.07
N ASP A 285 -16.06 32.42 7.76
CA ASP A 285 -16.43 33.59 8.54
C ASP A 285 -16.77 33.13 9.96
N ALA A 286 -15.97 33.60 10.91
CA ALA A 286 -16.43 33.86 12.25
C ALA A 286 -16.91 35.32 12.25
N ASP A 287 -18.18 35.55 12.59
CA ASP A 287 -18.47 36.76 13.37
C ASP A 287 -19.53 36.50 14.44
N HIS A 288 -19.23 37.11 15.57
CA HIS A 288 -19.98 37.15 16.80
C HIS A 288 -21.27 37.93 16.63
N THR A 289 -22.32 37.60 17.40
CA THR A 289 -22.95 38.63 18.23
C THR A 289 -23.86 38.06 19.31
N VAL A 290 -23.53 38.48 20.53
CA VAL A 290 -24.36 38.48 21.73
C VAL A 290 -25.58 39.37 21.49
N THR A 291 -26.78 38.86 21.78
CA THR A 291 -27.89 39.71 22.24
C THR A 291 -28.66 39.00 23.35
N ALA A 292 -28.77 39.67 24.48
CA ALA A 292 -29.74 39.41 25.54
C ALA A 292 -31.03 40.16 25.22
N SER A 293 -32.20 39.60 25.58
CA SER A 293 -33.30 40.30 26.28
C SER A 293 -34.64 39.53 26.28
N HIS A 294 -35.44 39.82 27.32
CA HIS A 294 -36.88 39.57 27.55
C HIS A 294 -37.33 38.12 27.83
N ALA A 295 -37.88 37.75 29.00
CA ALA A 295 -39.01 38.28 29.77
C ALA A 295 -40.36 38.19 29.03
N GLU A 296 -41.14 37.15 29.31
CA GLU A 296 -42.53 37.24 29.80
C GLU A 296 -43.18 35.83 29.96
N GLN A 297 -43.90 35.72 31.08
CA GLN A 297 -45.01 34.79 31.42
C GLN A 297 -44.71 33.32 31.72
#